data_AF-A0A2P5FY30-F1
#
_entry.id   AF-A0A2P5FY30-F1
#
_cell.length_a   1.000
_cell.length_b   1.000
_cell.length_c   1.000
_cell.angle_alpha   90.00
_cell.angle_beta   90.00
_cell.angle_gamma   90.00
#
_symmetry.space_group_name_H-M   'P 1'
#
loop_
_entity.id
_entity.type
_entity.pdbx_description
1 polymer ?
#
loop_
_entity_poly.entity_id
_entity_poly.type
_entity_poly.pdbx_seq_one_letter_code
_entity_poly.pdbx_strand_id
1 'polypeptide(L)'
;MSSGPHFFKIILEETLQENKLRIPQKFVRKCGKTFSDSVFVKLPCGSKWKMKLTKRDDKIWLEKAGDFAKGAHKTKGDNIVMIEID
;
A
#
# COMPACT_ATOMS: atom_id res chain seq x y z
N MET A 1 10.28 12.62 14.29
CA MET A 1 8.96 11.96 14.39
C MET A 1 8.11 12.49 13.24
N SER A 2 8.03 11.75 12.13
CA SER A 2 7.14 12.14 11.02
C SER A 2 5.72 11.83 11.45
N SER A 3 4.95 12.84 11.85
CA SER A 3 3.52 12.73 12.22
C SER A 3 2.64 12.71 10.97
N GLY A 4 3.00 11.87 10.01
CA GLY A 4 2.21 11.66 8.79
C GLY A 4 0.93 10.90 9.11
N PRO A 5 -0.14 11.04 8.32
CA PRO A 5 -1.25 10.11 8.38
C PRO A 5 -0.76 8.71 7.96
N HIS A 6 -1.03 7.69 8.76
CA HIS A 6 -0.71 6.30 8.44
C HIS A 6 -2.01 5.47 8.34
N PHE A 7 -2.01 4.43 7.51
CA PHE A 7 -3.08 3.44 7.55
C PHE A 7 -2.55 2.03 7.31
N PHE A 8 -3.22 1.06 7.93
CA PHE A 8 -2.99 -0.35 7.67
C PHE A 8 -4.07 -0.88 6.73
N LYS A 9 -3.68 -1.78 5.83
CA LYS A 9 -4.61 -2.51 4.98
C LYS A 9 -4.27 -3.99 4.98
N ILE A 10 -5.32 -4.78 5.15
CA ILE A 10 -5.32 -6.23 5.01
C ILE A 10 -5.64 -6.51 3.54
N ILE A 11 -4.76 -7.22 2.85
CA ILE A 11 -4.86 -7.46 1.40
C ILE A 11 -4.71 -8.96 1.15
N LEU A 12 -5.54 -9.49 0.25
CA LEU A 12 -5.42 -10.88 -0.17
C LEU A 12 -4.28 -11.05 -1.16
N GLU A 13 -3.60 -12.20 -1.12
CA GLU A 13 -2.50 -12.50 -2.06
C GLU A 13 -2.95 -12.35 -3.54
N GLU A 14 -4.16 -12.77 -3.88
CA GLU A 14 -4.73 -12.59 -5.21
C GLU A 14 -4.76 -11.11 -5.63
N THR A 15 -5.11 -10.20 -4.71
CA THR A 15 -5.16 -8.76 -4.98
C THR A 15 -3.74 -8.19 -5.21
N LEU A 16 -2.72 -8.78 -4.58
CA LEU A 16 -1.30 -8.45 -4.80
C LEU A 16 -0.78 -8.98 -6.14
N GLN A 17 -1.28 -10.12 -6.59
CA GLN A 17 -0.99 -10.70 -7.92
C GLN A 17 -1.63 -9.84 -9.02
N GLU A 18 -2.88 -9.42 -8.81
CA GLU A 18 -3.66 -8.63 -9.77
C GLU A 18 -3.28 -7.14 -9.83
N ASN A 19 -2.35 -6.67 -9.00
CA ASN A 19 -1.92 -5.26 -8.92
C ASN A 19 -3.07 -4.27 -8.60
N LYS A 20 -4.12 -4.71 -7.91
CA LYS A 20 -5.32 -3.90 -7.61
C LYS A 20 -5.25 -3.21 -6.24
N LEU A 21 -4.07 -2.69 -5.88
CA LEU A 21 -3.89 -2.02 -4.59
C LEU A 21 -4.44 -0.60 -4.60
N ARG A 22 -5.73 -0.47 -4.27
CA ARG A 22 -6.38 0.85 -4.12
C ARG A 22 -6.13 1.45 -2.73
N ILE A 23 -5.79 2.74 -2.68
CA ILE A 23 -5.76 3.50 -1.43
C ILE A 23 -7.20 3.82 -1.00
N PRO A 24 -7.56 3.62 0.29
CA PRO A 24 -8.87 4.01 0.81
C PRO A 24 -9.11 5.50 0.62
N GLN A 25 -10.24 5.88 0.01
CA GLN A 25 -10.59 7.29 -0.21
C GLN A 25 -10.65 8.10 1.09
N LYS A 26 -10.98 7.46 2.23
CA LYS A 26 -10.93 8.11 3.55
C LYS A 26 -9.51 8.58 3.91
N PHE A 27 -8.49 7.77 3.59
CA PHE A 27 -7.10 8.15 3.77
C PHE A 27 -6.72 9.26 2.80
N VAL A 28 -7.16 9.14 1.53
CA VAL A 28 -6.95 10.18 0.52
C VAL A 28 -7.47 11.55 0.96
N ARG A 29 -8.67 11.58 1.54
CA ARG A 29 -9.26 12.80 2.08
C ARG A 29 -8.52 13.34 3.29
N LYS A 30 -7.95 12.47 4.14
CA LYS A 30 -7.19 12.86 5.35
C LYS A 30 -5.79 13.39 5.05
N CYS A 31 -5.09 12.83 4.06
CA CYS A 31 -3.78 13.34 3.62
C CYS A 31 -3.86 14.71 2.94
N GLY A 32 -5.06 15.16 2.57
CA GLY A 32 -5.23 16.38 1.78
C GLY A 32 -4.70 16.19 0.35
N LYS A 33 -4.73 17.27 -0.45
CA LYS A 33 -4.27 17.29 -1.86
C LYS A 33 -2.82 16.85 -2.08
N THR A 34 -2.07 16.55 -1.02
CA THR A 34 -0.62 16.32 -1.03
C THR A 34 -0.32 14.83 -0.98
N PHE A 35 -0.78 14.08 -1.97
CA PHE A 35 -0.10 12.81 -2.26
C PHE A 35 1.15 13.17 -3.05
N SER A 36 2.32 12.96 -2.44
CA SER A 36 3.54 12.85 -3.21
C SER A 36 3.36 11.74 -4.26
N ASP A 37 4.07 11.83 -5.38
CA ASP A 37 3.98 10.84 -6.49
C ASP A 37 4.33 9.39 -6.07
N SER A 38 4.73 9.20 -4.80
CA SER A 38 5.08 7.91 -4.22
C SER A 38 4.82 7.87 -2.71
N VAL A 39 4.60 6.66 -2.18
CA VAL A 39 4.44 6.38 -0.74
C VAL A 39 5.45 5.34 -0.30
N PHE A 40 5.75 5.29 0.99
CA PHE A 40 6.48 4.18 1.57
C PHE A 40 5.53 3.15 2.14
N VAL A 41 5.72 1.92 1.68
CA VAL A 41 4.94 0.76 2.06
C VAL A 41 5.81 -0.11 2.94
N LYS A 42 5.43 -0.22 4.20
CA LYS A 42 6.16 -0.98 5.21
C LYS A 42 5.47 -2.32 5.45
N LEU A 43 6.28 -3.37 5.41
CA LEU A 43 5.85 -4.73 5.72
C LEU A 43 6.05 -5.01 7.22
N PRO A 44 5.33 -6.00 7.78
CA PRO A 44 5.49 -6.40 9.18
C PRO A 44 6.91 -6.87 9.52
N CYS A 45 7.66 -7.37 8.53
CA CYS A 45 9.07 -7.73 8.67
C CYS A 45 10.02 -6.50 8.77
N GLY A 46 9.49 -5.28 8.72
CA GLY A 46 10.26 -4.04 8.77
C GLY A 46 10.74 -3.52 7.43
N SER A 47 10.65 -4.33 6.36
CA SER A 47 11.03 -3.92 5.00
C SER A 47 10.15 -2.78 4.50
N LYS A 48 10.78 -1.74 3.94
CA LYS A 48 10.11 -0.57 3.36
C LYS A 48 10.30 -0.53 1.85
N TRP A 49 9.23 -0.23 1.13
CA TRP A 49 9.20 -0.17 -0.32
C TRP A 49 8.61 1.15 -0.79
N LYS A 50 9.32 1.85 -1.68
CA LYS A 50 8.78 3.05 -2.32
C LYS A 50 7.89 2.65 -3.49
N MET A 51 6.61 2.93 -3.42
CA MET A 51 5.64 2.64 -4.48
C MET A 51 5.16 3.92 -5.13
N LYS A 52 4.97 3.92 -6.45
CA LYS A 52 4.39 5.06 -7.16
C LYS A 52 2.88 5.08 -6.96
N LEU A 53 2.33 6.29 -6.90
CA LEU A 53 0.90 6.51 -6.91
C LEU A 53 0.43 6.91 -8.30
N THR A 54 -0.60 6.23 -8.77
CA THR A 54 -1.29 6.61 -10.01
C THR A 54 -2.73 6.97 -9.72
N LYS A 55 -3.19 8.06 -10.33
CA LYS A 55 -4.60 8.45 -10.31
C LYS A 55 -5.28 7.88 -11.55
N ARG A 56 -6.28 7.02 -11.35
CA ARG A 56 -7.15 6.49 -12.41
C ARG A 56 -8.59 6.48 -11.90
N ASP A 57 -9.53 7.02 -12.70
CA ASP A 57 -10.96 7.09 -12.37
C ASP A 57 -11.25 7.74 -11.00
N ASP A 58 -10.60 8.86 -10.70
CA ASP A 58 -10.66 9.55 -9.41
C ASP A 58 -10.31 8.71 -8.17
N LYS A 59 -9.62 7.58 -8.41
CA LYS A 59 -9.07 6.70 -7.38
C LYS A 59 -7.56 6.72 -7.46
N ILE A 60 -6.93 6.61 -6.30
CA ILE A 60 -5.48 6.48 -6.18
C ILE A 60 -5.12 5.01 -6.03
N TRP A 61 -4.19 4.56 -6.86
CA TRP A 61 -3.70 3.20 -6.94
C TRP A 61 -2.21 3.17 -6.64
N LEU A 62 -1.78 2.13 -5.93
CA LEU A 62 -0.37 1.81 -5.74
C LEU A 62 0.08 0.99 -6.93
N GLU A 63 1.01 1.56 -7.70
CA GLU A 63 1.65 0.84 -8.79
C GLU A 63 2.71 -0.10 -8.20
N LYS A 64 2.67 -1.37 -8.63
CA LYS A 64 3.58 -2.39 -8.12
C LYS A 64 5.01 -2.08 -8.58
N ALA A 65 5.95 -2.00 -7.63
CA ALA A 65 7.33 -2.34 -7.92
C ALA A 65 7.39 -3.88 -8.06
N GLY A 66 7.81 -4.41 -9.20
CA GLY A 66 7.69 -5.84 -9.57
C GLY A 66 8.08 -6.85 -8.46
N ASP A 67 9.01 -6.47 -7.58
CA ASP A 67 9.50 -7.31 -6.49
C ASP A 67 8.71 -7.22 -5.17
N PHE A 68 7.78 -6.28 -5.03
CA PHE A 68 7.00 -6.11 -3.79
C PHE A 68 6.18 -7.37 -3.42
N ALA A 69 5.54 -8.01 -4.40
CA ALA A 69 4.75 -9.21 -4.15
C ALA A 69 5.61 -10.41 -3.74
N LYS A 70 6.92 -10.41 -4.08
CA LYS A 70 7.85 -11.46 -3.65
C LYS A 70 8.29 -11.25 -2.20
N GLY A 71 8.38 -9.99 -1.76
CA GLY A 71 8.79 -9.62 -0.40
C GLY A 71 7.67 -9.62 0.64
N ALA A 72 6.40 -9.64 0.21
CA ALA A 72 5.25 -9.64 1.10
C ALA A 72 5.19 -10.92 1.94
N HIS A 73 5.29 -10.76 3.27
CA HIS A 73 5.23 -11.88 4.22
C HIS A 73 3.79 -12.40 4.34
N LYS A 74 3.61 -13.71 4.10
CA LYS A 74 2.31 -14.39 4.20
C LYS A 74 2.05 -14.85 5.62
N THR A 75 0.84 -14.71 6.13
CA THR A 75 0.41 -15.41 7.35
C THR A 75 0.00 -16.83 7.00
N LYS A 76 0.46 -17.82 7.77
CA LYS A 76 0.16 -19.24 7.54
C LYS A 76 -1.27 -19.54 7.99
N GLY A 77 -2.19 -19.78 7.05
CA GLY A 77 -3.58 -20.17 7.32
C GLY A 77 -4.59 -19.36 6.51
N ASP A 78 -4.32 -18.08 6.32
CA ASP A 78 -5.12 -17.16 5.50
C ASP A 78 -4.17 -16.34 4.63
N ASN A 79 -4.44 -16.25 3.32
CA ASN A 79 -3.61 -15.55 2.33
C ASN A 79 -3.68 -14.02 2.48
N ILE A 80 -3.44 -13.53 3.68
CA ILE A 80 -3.60 -12.14 4.11
C ILE A 80 -2.22 -11.53 4.29
N VAL A 81 -2.01 -10.37 3.65
CA VAL A 81 -0.82 -9.53 3.83
C VAL A 81 -1.28 -8.23 4.47
N MET A 82 -0.75 -7.96 5.66
CA MET A 82 -0.92 -6.68 6.33
C MET A 82 0.16 -5.72 5.87
N ILE A 83 -0.25 -4.52 5.48
CA ILE A 83 0.66 -3.51 4.93
C ILE A 83 0.40 -2.18 5.62
N GLU A 84 1.46 -1.59 6.16
CA GLU A 84 1.47 -0.25 6.74
C GLU A 84 1.92 0.76 5.68
N ILE A 85 1.21 1.87 5.55
CA ILE A 85 1.50 2.90 4.54
C ILE A 85 1.73 4.24 5.26
N ASP A 86 2.92 4.81 5.01
CA ASP A 86 3.42 6.08 5.53
C ASP A 86 3.31 7.22 4.50
#